data_AF-A0A850QYS8-F1
#
_entry.id   AF-A0A850QYS8-F1
#
_cell.length_a   1.000
_cell.length_b   1.000
_cell.length_c   1.000
_cell.angle_alpha   90.00
_cell.angle_beta   90.00
_cell.angle_gamma   90.00
#
_symmetry.space_group_name_H-M   'P 1'
#
loop_
_entity.id
_entity.type
_entity.pdbx_description
1 polymer ?
#
loop_
_entity_poly.entity_id
_entity_poly.type
_entity_poly.pdbx_seq_one_letter_code
_entity_poly.pdbx_strand_id
1 'polypeptide(L)'
;MLINTSGSTRTPKSVVISLNSVVHHVNYMSRKFKLNKETIELVSLPISSTAVLFSQLLPVAISQGTLKINQIPFNIPDLMQNLSNSYDFMGITPTILRILDKVGYNWRSVGVKAVAVGGEKIDFEHLKHINGLINREAFFPMYGLTETLGVFCMGGPNDKACPPGSVGKACPEWNIRIMKDELQVKSQYNTSL
;
A
#
# COMPACT_ATOMS: atom_id res chain seq x y z
N MET A 1 2.48 -7.40 -19.53
CA MET A 1 1.81 -8.38 -18.64
C MET A 1 0.31 -8.24 -18.77
N LEU A 2 -0.44 -9.34 -18.60
CA LEU A 2 -1.90 -9.36 -18.54
C LEU A 2 -2.33 -9.64 -17.10
N ILE A 3 -3.11 -8.74 -16.50
CA ILE A 3 -3.68 -8.94 -15.15
C ILE A 3 -5.19 -8.97 -15.27
N ASN A 4 -5.81 -10.04 -14.77
CA ASN A 4 -7.26 -10.17 -14.77
C ASN A 4 -7.84 -9.45 -13.55
N THR A 5 -8.89 -8.67 -13.79
CA THR A 5 -9.71 -8.07 -12.74
C THR A 5 -10.88 -8.98 -12.40
N SER A 6 -11.34 -8.96 -11.15
CA SER A 6 -12.51 -9.73 -10.72
C SER A 6 -13.80 -9.29 -11.44
N GLY A 7 -13.82 -8.10 -12.05
CA GLY A 7 -14.89 -7.58 -12.89
C GLY A 7 -16.21 -7.40 -12.14
N SER A 8 -16.63 -6.15 -11.91
CA SER A 8 -17.95 -5.85 -11.32
C SER A 8 -19.12 -6.40 -12.16
N THR A 9 -18.88 -6.72 -13.43
CA THR A 9 -19.85 -7.20 -14.43
C THR A 9 -19.85 -8.72 -14.61
N ARG A 10 -19.29 -9.52 -13.67
CA ARG A 10 -19.19 -11.00 -13.71
C ARG A 10 -18.37 -11.61 -14.85
N THR A 11 -17.85 -10.81 -15.77
CA THR A 11 -16.87 -11.22 -16.80
C THR A 11 -15.51 -10.60 -16.47
N PRO A 12 -14.46 -11.39 -16.23
CA PRO A 12 -13.12 -10.86 -15.99
C PRO A 12 -12.66 -10.01 -17.18
N LYS A 13 -12.17 -8.80 -16.90
CA LYS A 13 -11.49 -7.96 -17.89
C LYS A 13 -9.99 -8.06 -17.68
N SER A 14 -9.24 -8.25 -18.76
CA SER A 14 -7.77 -8.25 -18.72
C SER A 14 -7.24 -6.83 -18.91
N VAL A 15 -6.36 -6.43 -18.00
CA VAL A 15 -5.61 -5.18 -18.07
C VAL A 15 -4.25 -5.49 -18.70
N VAL A 16 -3.92 -4.78 -19.78
CA VAL A 16 -2.60 -4.85 -20.41
C VAL A 16 -1.69 -3.83 -19.74
N ILE A 17 -0.61 -4.31 -19.14
CA ILE A 17 0.39 -3.48 -18.47
C ILE A 17 1.70 -3.57 -19.25
N SER A 18 2.26 -2.42 -19.62
CA SER A 18 3.56 -2.35 -20.28
C SER A 18 4.69 -2.67 -19.30
N LEU A 19 5.77 -3.31 -19.79
CA LEU A 19 6.97 -3.54 -18.98
C LEU A 19 7.58 -2.21 -18.50
N ASN A 20 7.56 -1.19 -19.35
CA ASN A 20 8.10 0.13 -19.03
C ASN A 20 7.41 0.73 -17.80
N SER A 21 6.08 0.69 -17.74
CA SER A 21 5.31 1.17 -16.59
C SER A 21 5.64 0.40 -15.31
N VAL A 22 5.84 -0.93 -15.42
CA VAL A 22 6.27 -1.76 -14.28
C VAL A 22 7.64 -1.33 -13.78
N VAL A 23 8.63 -1.20 -14.67
CA VAL A 23 10.00 -0.80 -14.29
C VAL A 23 10.01 0.55 -13.59
N HIS A 24 9.26 1.52 -14.11
CA HIS A 24 9.17 2.84 -13.50
C HIS A 24 8.55 2.79 -12.11
N HIS A 25 7.39 2.13 -11.96
CA HIS A 25 6.70 2.00 -10.68
C HIS A 25 7.54 1.26 -9.64
N VAL A 26 8.15 0.14 -10.02
CA VAL A 26 8.99 -0.67 -9.13
C VAL A 26 10.19 0.14 -8.64
N ASN A 27 10.88 0.86 -9.54
CA ASN A 27 11.99 1.72 -9.18
C ASN A 27 11.55 2.89 -8.28
N TYR A 28 10.37 3.47 -8.51
CA TYR A 28 9.81 4.49 -7.64
C TYR A 28 9.59 3.94 -6.22
N MET A 29 8.95 2.78 -6.09
CA MET A 29 8.68 2.13 -4.80
C MET A 29 9.99 1.82 -4.06
N SER A 30 10.98 1.24 -4.75
CA SER A 30 12.29 0.94 -4.16
C SER A 30 13.00 2.20 -3.63
N ARG A 31 12.99 3.31 -4.38
CA ARG A 31 13.59 4.58 -3.93
C ARG A 31 12.80 5.22 -2.78
N LYS A 32 11.47 5.26 -2.90
CA LYS A 32 10.59 5.92 -1.94
C LYS A 32 10.69 5.31 -0.54
N PHE A 33 10.82 3.99 -0.49
CA PHE A 33 10.96 3.24 0.75
C PHE A 33 12.40 2.86 1.10
N LYS A 34 13.39 3.34 0.31
CA LYS A 34 14.83 3.10 0.52
C LYS A 34 15.16 1.60 0.65
N LEU A 35 14.48 0.77 -0.15
CA LEU A 35 14.63 -0.68 -0.12
C LEU A 35 16.05 -1.08 -0.52
N ASN A 36 16.62 -2.04 0.22
CA ASN A 36 17.97 -2.54 0.04
C ASN A 36 18.06 -4.02 0.48
N LYS A 37 19.26 -4.60 0.42
CA LYS A 37 19.47 -6.03 0.73
C LYS A 37 19.11 -6.45 2.16
N GLU A 38 19.05 -5.50 3.10
CA GLU A 38 18.69 -5.74 4.50
C GLU A 38 17.19 -5.55 4.74
N THR A 39 16.45 -5.09 3.73
CA THR A 39 14.99 -4.93 3.81
C THR A 39 14.31 -6.27 3.99
N ILE A 40 13.42 -6.35 4.97
CA ILE A 40 12.53 -7.49 5.19
C ILE A 40 11.08 -7.01 5.15
N GLU A 41 10.32 -7.48 4.18
CA GLU A 41 8.91 -7.11 3.99
C GLU A 41 7.98 -8.27 4.30
N LEU A 42 6.94 -8.01 5.10
CA LEU A 42 5.89 -8.96 5.43
C LEU A 42 4.75 -8.87 4.41
N VAL A 43 4.47 -9.99 3.74
CA VAL A 43 3.39 -10.10 2.75
C VAL A 43 2.20 -10.81 3.39
N SER A 44 1.15 -10.05 3.72
CA SER A 44 -0.11 -10.57 4.30
C SER A 44 -1.29 -10.55 3.34
N LEU A 45 -1.12 -9.97 2.15
CA LEU A 45 -2.14 -9.90 1.11
C LEU A 45 -1.85 -10.94 0.00
N PRO A 46 -2.84 -11.31 -0.82
CA PRO A 46 -2.61 -12.25 -1.91
C PRO A 46 -1.51 -11.78 -2.86
N ILE A 47 -0.54 -12.66 -3.13
CA ILE A 47 0.59 -12.40 -4.04
C ILE A 47 0.11 -12.04 -5.45
N SER A 48 -1.05 -12.56 -5.85
CA SER A 48 -1.70 -12.25 -7.13
C SER A 48 -2.28 -10.83 -7.23
N SER A 49 -2.37 -10.09 -6.12
CA SER A 49 -2.84 -8.70 -6.15
C SER A 49 -1.77 -7.79 -6.76
N THR A 50 -2.19 -6.77 -7.51
CA THR A 50 -1.28 -5.79 -8.11
C THR A 50 -0.51 -4.99 -7.08
N ALA A 51 -1.13 -4.70 -5.92
CA ALA A 51 -0.46 -4.06 -4.79
C ALA A 51 0.74 -4.88 -4.32
N VAL A 52 0.55 -6.18 -4.03
CA VAL A 52 1.68 -7.04 -3.60
C VAL A 52 2.70 -7.19 -4.72
N LEU A 53 2.26 -7.52 -5.93
CA LEU A 53 3.15 -7.82 -7.04
C LEU A 53 4.06 -6.64 -7.39
N PHE A 54 3.48 -5.45 -7.60
CA PHE A 54 4.22 -4.29 -8.12
C PHE A 54 4.75 -3.37 -7.02
N SER A 55 4.22 -3.43 -5.80
CA SER A 55 4.60 -2.54 -4.70
C SER A 55 5.35 -3.23 -3.56
N GLN A 56 5.41 -4.58 -3.53
CA GLN A 56 6.17 -5.35 -2.54
C GLN A 56 7.13 -6.35 -3.21
N LEU A 57 6.60 -7.36 -3.92
CA LEU A 57 7.35 -8.48 -4.48
C LEU A 57 8.48 -8.04 -5.42
N LEU A 58 8.14 -7.29 -6.48
CA LEU A 58 9.14 -6.85 -7.45
C LEU A 58 10.12 -5.81 -6.86
N PRO A 59 9.69 -4.76 -6.13
CA PRO A 59 10.60 -3.81 -5.49
C PRO A 59 11.61 -4.45 -4.54
N VAL A 60 11.16 -5.37 -3.69
CA VAL A 60 12.06 -6.07 -2.76
C VAL A 60 13.01 -7.01 -3.50
N ALA A 61 12.52 -7.73 -4.51
CA ALA A 61 13.35 -8.63 -5.31
C ALA A 61 14.49 -7.88 -6.03
N ILE A 62 14.21 -6.73 -6.66
CA ILE A 62 15.26 -5.96 -7.33
C ILE A 62 16.24 -5.31 -6.34
N SER A 63 15.78 -5.03 -5.11
CA SER A 63 16.61 -4.52 -4.03
C SER A 63 17.38 -5.62 -3.28
N GLN A 64 17.25 -6.90 -3.68
CA GLN A 64 17.86 -8.06 -3.03
C GLN A 64 17.44 -8.24 -1.56
N GLY A 65 16.27 -7.70 -1.19
CA GLY A 65 15.72 -7.87 0.15
C GLY A 65 15.01 -9.21 0.32
N THR A 66 14.40 -9.39 1.49
CA THR A 66 13.69 -10.62 1.87
C THR A 66 12.19 -10.39 1.95
N LEU A 67 11.41 -11.31 1.39
CA LEU A 67 9.96 -11.35 1.57
C LEU A 67 9.58 -12.46 2.54
N LYS A 68 8.98 -12.08 3.66
CA LYS A 68 8.32 -13.02 4.55
C LYS A 68 6.86 -13.12 4.12
N ILE A 69 6.49 -14.21 3.47
CA ILE A 69 5.10 -14.48 3.12
C ILE A 69 4.39 -15.03 4.36
N ASN A 70 3.29 -14.38 4.77
CA ASN A 70 2.43 -14.88 5.84
C ASN A 70 1.77 -16.20 5.40
N GLN A 71 1.23 -16.99 6.34
CA GLN A 71 0.68 -18.31 6.02
C GLN A 71 -0.35 -18.29 4.86
N ILE A 72 -0.31 -19.35 4.06
CA ILE A 72 -1.27 -19.64 2.99
C ILE A 72 -1.89 -21.02 3.33
N PRO A 73 -3.18 -21.11 3.69
CA PRO A 73 -4.18 -20.04 3.67
C PRO A 73 -3.97 -18.97 4.75
N PHE A 74 -4.40 -17.74 4.44
CA PHE A 74 -4.34 -16.61 5.35
C PHE A 74 -5.13 -16.91 6.63
N ASN A 75 -4.56 -16.56 7.78
CA ASN A 75 -5.26 -16.54 9.05
C ASN A 75 -4.74 -15.42 9.98
N ILE A 76 -5.59 -15.04 10.94
CA ILE A 76 -5.33 -13.93 11.85
C ILE A 76 -4.32 -14.26 12.95
N PRO A 77 -4.35 -15.44 13.61
CA PRO A 77 -3.36 -15.78 14.64
C PRO A 77 -1.91 -15.72 14.17
N ASP A 78 -1.60 -16.21 12.96
CA ASP A 78 -0.25 -16.14 12.41
C ASP A 78 0.13 -14.72 12.02
N LEU A 79 -0.82 -13.95 11.49
CA LEU A 79 -0.62 -12.53 11.22
C LEU A 79 -0.24 -11.79 12.50
N MET A 80 -0.95 -12.01 13.62
CA MET A 80 -0.66 -11.37 14.90
C MET A 80 0.74 -11.73 15.44
N GLN A 81 1.15 -13.00 15.31
CA GLN A 81 2.49 -13.42 15.68
C GLN A 81 3.55 -12.72 14.81
N ASN A 82 3.36 -12.71 13.50
CA ASN A 82 4.29 -12.05 12.59
C ASN A 82 4.34 -10.53 12.80
N LEU A 83 3.22 -9.87 13.08
CA LEU A 83 3.19 -8.42 13.31
C LEU A 83 4.08 -7.97 14.48
N SER A 84 4.38 -8.85 15.42
CA SER A 84 5.27 -8.55 16.55
C SER A 84 6.77 -8.71 16.22
N ASN A 85 7.09 -9.32 15.07
CA ASN A 85 8.46 -9.42 14.58
C ASN A 85 8.91 -8.12 13.89
N SER A 86 10.23 -7.92 13.81
CA SER A 86 10.81 -6.76 13.13
C SER A 86 10.78 -6.94 11.61
N TYR A 87 9.93 -6.16 10.95
CA TYR A 87 9.88 -6.02 9.50
C TYR A 87 9.94 -4.53 9.11
N ASP A 88 10.48 -4.23 7.94
CA ASP A 88 10.55 -2.85 7.45
C ASP A 88 9.20 -2.40 6.89
N PHE A 89 8.55 -3.27 6.10
CA PHE A 89 7.34 -2.92 5.35
C PHE A 89 6.27 -4.01 5.42
N MET A 90 5.02 -3.61 5.23
CA MET A 90 3.87 -4.48 5.07
C MET A 90 2.72 -3.75 4.37
N GLY A 91 1.95 -4.47 3.55
CA GLY A 91 0.65 -4.04 3.05
C GLY A 91 -0.52 -4.70 3.79
N ILE A 92 -1.54 -3.93 4.16
CA ILE A 92 -2.75 -4.40 4.84
C ILE A 92 -3.99 -3.68 4.32
N THR A 93 -5.17 -4.31 4.40
CA THR A 93 -6.44 -3.62 4.10
C THR A 93 -7.07 -3.05 5.37
N PRO A 94 -7.90 -1.99 5.25
CA PRO A 94 -8.74 -1.52 6.35
C PRO A 94 -9.57 -2.61 7.02
N THR A 95 -10.07 -3.59 6.27
CA THR A 95 -10.79 -4.75 6.84
C THR A 95 -9.93 -5.57 7.78
N ILE A 96 -8.69 -5.90 7.41
CA ILE A 96 -7.80 -6.68 8.28
C ILE A 96 -7.44 -5.87 9.54
N LEU A 97 -7.20 -4.56 9.41
CA LEU A 97 -6.99 -3.69 10.58
C LEU A 97 -8.15 -3.75 11.57
N ARG A 98 -9.40 -3.64 11.09
CA ARG A 98 -10.59 -3.76 11.94
C ARG A 98 -10.72 -5.13 12.60
N ILE A 99 -10.32 -6.20 11.90
CA ILE A 99 -10.33 -7.55 12.46
C ILE A 99 -9.31 -7.65 13.59
N LEU A 100 -8.07 -7.15 13.38
CA LEU A 100 -7.02 -7.15 14.41
C LEU A 100 -7.46 -6.42 15.68
N ASP A 101 -8.14 -5.29 15.56
CA ASP A 101 -8.72 -4.57 16.71
C ASP A 101 -9.81 -5.37 17.42
N LYS A 102 -10.73 -5.98 16.65
CA LYS A 102 -11.82 -6.78 17.20
C LYS A 102 -11.31 -8.00 17.98
N VAL A 103 -10.20 -8.59 17.55
CA VAL A 103 -9.58 -9.73 18.25
C VAL A 103 -8.58 -9.29 19.33
N GLY A 104 -8.42 -7.98 19.56
CA GLY A 104 -7.61 -7.45 20.65
C GLY A 104 -6.09 -7.49 20.40
N TYR A 105 -5.63 -7.33 19.15
CA TYR A 105 -4.20 -7.21 18.89
C TYR A 105 -3.59 -6.01 19.61
N ASN A 106 -2.47 -6.23 20.30
CA ASN A 106 -1.76 -5.18 21.02
C ASN A 106 -0.86 -4.40 20.05
N TRP A 107 -1.36 -3.29 19.50
CA TRP A 107 -0.57 -2.45 18.60
C TRP A 107 0.73 -1.91 19.19
N ARG A 108 0.88 -1.83 20.52
CA ARG A 108 2.16 -1.45 21.14
C ARG A 108 3.29 -2.45 20.87
N SER A 109 2.97 -3.70 20.53
CA SER A 109 3.96 -4.72 20.22
C SER A 109 4.28 -4.82 18.73
N VAL A 110 3.72 -3.96 17.87
CA VAL A 110 3.95 -4.06 16.42
C VAL A 110 5.40 -3.76 16.07
N GLY A 111 6.09 -4.74 15.50
CA GLY A 111 7.47 -4.63 15.08
C GLY A 111 7.62 -4.00 13.68
N VAL A 112 6.58 -4.06 12.85
CA VAL A 112 6.58 -3.51 11.47
C VAL A 112 6.75 -2.00 11.44
N LYS A 113 7.81 -1.50 10.79
CA LYS A 113 8.18 -0.07 10.78
C LYS A 113 7.24 0.79 9.95
N ALA A 114 6.83 0.31 8.78
CA ALA A 114 5.95 1.02 7.87
C ALA A 114 4.85 0.09 7.34
N VAL A 115 3.60 0.55 7.41
CA VAL A 115 2.40 -0.22 7.08
C VAL A 115 1.60 0.54 6.03
N ALA A 116 1.62 0.03 4.81
CA ALA A 116 0.79 0.49 3.71
C ALA A 116 -0.66 0.05 3.94
N VAL A 117 -1.60 1.00 3.91
CA VAL A 117 -3.03 0.72 4.10
C VAL A 117 -3.79 1.14 2.85
N GLY A 118 -4.47 0.19 2.21
CA GLY A 118 -5.19 0.50 0.97
C GLY A 118 -6.05 -0.65 0.44
N GLY A 119 -6.51 -0.51 -0.80
CA GLY A 119 -7.37 -1.48 -1.47
C GLY A 119 -8.85 -1.40 -1.10
N GLU A 120 -9.21 -0.61 -0.09
CA GLU A 120 -10.59 -0.36 0.36
C GLU A 120 -10.73 1.09 0.81
N LYS A 121 -11.96 1.53 1.10
CA LYS A 121 -12.19 2.83 1.77
C LYS A 121 -11.49 2.84 3.12
N ILE A 122 -10.54 3.77 3.27
CA ILE A 122 -9.78 3.96 4.51
C ILE A 122 -10.62 4.73 5.52
N ASP A 123 -10.65 4.24 6.76
CA ASP A 123 -11.13 4.97 7.92
C ASP A 123 -9.95 5.67 8.58
N PHE A 124 -9.83 6.98 8.35
CA PHE A 124 -8.70 7.76 8.83
C PHE A 124 -8.74 8.02 10.34
N GLU A 125 -9.93 8.00 10.96
CA GLU A 125 -10.04 8.08 12.42
C GLU A 125 -9.55 6.79 13.07
N HIS A 126 -9.86 5.64 12.45
CA HIS A 126 -9.32 4.35 12.88
C HIS A 126 -7.80 4.30 12.78
N LEU A 127 -7.22 4.76 11.66
CA LEU A 127 -5.75 4.85 11.53
C LEU A 127 -5.12 5.80 12.54
N LYS A 128 -5.75 6.95 12.80
CA LYS A 128 -5.27 7.92 13.79
C LYS A 128 -5.30 7.32 15.20
N HIS A 129 -6.34 6.57 15.54
CA HIS A 129 -6.44 5.85 16.81
C HIS A 129 -5.28 4.86 16.97
N ILE A 130 -5.05 4.00 15.98
CA ILE A 130 -3.98 2.99 16.04
C ILE A 130 -2.58 3.66 16.10
N ASN A 131 -2.33 4.71 15.31
CA ASN A 131 -1.07 5.46 15.38
C ASN A 131 -0.81 6.00 16.80
N GLY A 132 -1.86 6.46 17.50
CA GLY A 132 -1.76 6.89 18.90
C GLY A 132 -1.33 5.78 19.88
N LEU A 133 -1.47 4.51 19.50
CA LEU A 133 -1.01 3.37 20.30
C LEU A 133 0.45 2.98 20.02
N ILE A 134 0.98 3.28 18.83
CA ILE A 134 2.26 2.74 18.34
C ILE A 134 3.47 3.64 18.69
N ASN A 135 3.28 4.83 19.27
CA ASN A 135 4.34 5.79 19.64
C ASN A 135 5.34 6.13 18.51
N ARG A 136 5.01 5.77 17.27
CA ARG A 136 5.69 6.14 16.02
C ARG A 136 4.63 6.15 14.93
N GLU A 137 4.94 6.83 13.85
CA GLU A 137 4.03 6.91 12.73
C GLU A 137 4.40 5.86 11.71
N ALA A 138 3.54 4.84 11.63
CA ALA A 138 3.81 3.67 10.80
C ALA A 138 2.94 3.64 9.55
N PHE A 139 1.77 4.28 9.53
CA PHE A 139 0.80 4.06 8.45
C PHE A 139 0.99 4.99 7.24
N PHE A 140 0.97 4.37 6.06
CA PHE A 140 1.00 5.02 4.76
C PHE A 140 -0.34 4.73 4.06
N PRO A 141 -1.32 5.65 4.10
CA PRO A 141 -2.54 5.47 3.34
C PRO A 141 -2.20 5.50 1.84
N MET A 142 -2.67 4.50 1.12
CA MET A 142 -2.40 4.32 -0.30
C MET A 142 -3.69 4.10 -1.07
N TYR A 143 -3.68 4.57 -2.31
CA TYR A 143 -4.77 4.32 -3.25
C TYR A 143 -4.22 3.94 -4.62
N GLY A 144 -4.88 2.96 -5.22
CA GLY A 144 -4.68 2.61 -6.60
C GLY A 144 -5.63 1.53 -7.07
N LEU A 145 -5.57 1.26 -8.37
CA LEU A 145 -6.38 0.29 -9.09
C LEU A 145 -5.46 -0.71 -9.80
N THR A 146 -6.04 -1.79 -10.31
CA THR A 146 -5.30 -2.79 -11.11
C THR A 146 -4.67 -2.14 -12.35
N GLU A 147 -5.42 -1.27 -13.01
CA GLU A 147 -5.04 -0.49 -14.19
C GLU A 147 -3.86 0.44 -13.93
N THR A 148 -3.59 0.77 -12.67
CA THR A 148 -2.56 1.72 -12.24
C THR A 148 -1.46 1.04 -11.43
N LEU A 149 -1.19 -0.25 -11.65
CA LEU A 149 -0.14 -1.00 -10.95
C LEU A 149 -0.34 -1.10 -9.42
N GLY A 150 -1.58 -0.96 -8.94
CA GLY A 150 -1.95 -1.13 -7.54
C GLY A 150 -1.85 0.12 -6.67
N VAL A 151 -0.87 1.01 -6.90
CA VAL A 151 -0.70 2.24 -6.10
C VAL A 151 -0.30 3.41 -6.99
N PHE A 152 -1.07 4.50 -6.97
CA PHE A 152 -0.71 5.75 -7.67
C PHE A 152 -0.84 7.00 -6.81
N CYS A 153 -1.50 6.90 -5.64
CA CYS A 153 -1.48 7.92 -4.60
C CYS A 153 -0.97 7.34 -3.29
N MET A 154 -0.20 8.14 -2.55
CA MET A 154 0.24 7.77 -1.22
C MET A 154 0.41 9.00 -0.31
N GLY A 155 -0.06 8.87 0.93
CA GLY A 155 0.20 9.79 2.01
C GLY A 155 1.43 9.37 2.81
N GLY A 156 2.19 10.36 3.27
CA GLY A 156 3.19 10.12 4.30
C GLY A 156 2.53 10.03 5.68
N PRO A 157 3.12 9.29 6.63
CA PRO A 157 2.67 9.20 8.03
C PRO A 157 2.48 10.58 8.70
N ASN A 158 3.17 11.59 8.18
CA ASN A 158 3.23 12.95 8.73
C ASN A 158 3.16 14.03 7.65
N ASP A 159 2.57 13.73 6.49
CA ASP A 159 2.41 14.74 5.45
C ASP A 159 1.40 15.79 5.94
N LYS A 160 1.86 16.81 6.67
CA LYS A 160 1.03 17.92 7.19
C LYS A 160 0.40 18.75 6.07
N ALA A 161 0.92 18.63 4.85
CA ALA A 161 0.32 19.24 3.67
C ALA A 161 -0.77 18.35 3.05
N CYS A 162 -0.93 17.11 3.51
CA CYS A 162 -2.01 16.21 3.13
C CYS A 162 -3.29 16.62 3.88
N PRO A 163 -4.39 16.92 3.17
CA PRO A 163 -5.66 17.21 3.82
C PRO A 163 -6.14 16.05 4.72
N PRO A 164 -6.83 16.33 5.84
CA PRO A 164 -7.46 15.29 6.64
C PRO A 164 -8.35 14.39 5.77
N GLY A 165 -8.24 13.08 5.97
CA GLY A 165 -9.02 12.10 5.20
C GLY A 165 -8.52 11.83 3.78
N SER A 166 -7.29 12.25 3.44
CA SER A 166 -6.70 12.05 2.11
C SER A 166 -5.68 10.92 2.07
N VAL A 167 -5.63 10.23 0.94
CA VAL A 167 -4.63 9.21 0.58
C VAL A 167 -3.32 9.83 0.05
N GLY A 168 -3.14 11.13 0.24
CA GLY A 168 -1.92 11.84 -0.12
C GLY A 168 -1.85 12.28 -1.57
N LYS A 169 -0.61 12.45 -2.04
CA LYS A 169 -0.30 13.00 -3.35
C LYS A 169 -0.13 11.88 -4.38
N ALA A 170 -0.29 12.25 -5.64
CA ALA A 170 0.11 11.40 -6.76
C ALA A 170 1.58 11.01 -6.62
N CYS A 171 1.90 9.76 -6.92
CA CYS A 171 3.28 9.35 -7.15
C CYS A 171 3.83 10.18 -8.34
N PRO A 172 5.13 10.54 -8.39
CA PRO A 172 5.67 11.59 -9.27
C PRO A 172 5.37 11.45 -10.78
N GLU A 173 5.14 10.24 -11.26
CA GLU A 173 4.87 9.95 -12.67
C GLU A 173 3.38 9.95 -13.04
N TRP A 174 2.51 10.08 -12.04
CA TRP A 174 1.07 10.05 -12.23
C TRP A 174 0.50 11.46 -12.32
N ASN A 175 -0.27 11.70 -13.39
CA ASN A 175 -1.04 12.91 -13.56
C ASN A 175 -2.49 12.64 -13.18
N ILE A 176 -2.94 13.24 -12.07
CA ILE A 176 -4.32 13.09 -11.60
C ILE A 176 -5.14 14.29 -12.04
N ARG A 177 -6.34 14.03 -12.54
CA ARG A 177 -7.33 15.06 -12.89
C ARG A 177 -8.64 14.71 -12.21
N ILE A 178 -9.24 15.69 -11.54
CA ILE A 178 -10.60 15.58 -11.01
C ILE A 178 -11.51 16.30 -12.00
N MET A 179 -12.48 15.59 -12.56
CA MET A 179 -13.41 16.14 -13.55
C MET A 179 -14.80 16.17 -12.92
N LYS A 180 -15.47 17.32 -13.00
CA LYS A 180 -16.90 17.45 -12.66
C LYS A 180 -17.61 17.67 -13.99
N ASP A 181 -18.32 16.65 -14.47
CA ASP A 181 -19.09 16.62 -15.73
C ASP A 181 -18.41 17.37 -16.90
N GLU A 182 -17.60 16.64 -17.68
CA GLU A 182 -16.82 17.10 -18.85
C GLU A 182 -15.89 18.31 -18.67
N LEU A 183 -15.93 19.01 -17.53
CA LEU A 183 -15.08 20.15 -17.21
C LEU A 183 -13.96 19.74 -16.24
N GLN A 184 -12.73 19.95 -16.70
CA GLN A 184 -11.50 19.63 -15.96
C GLN A 184 -11.28 20.62 -14.82
N VAL A 185 -11.19 20.11 -13.58
CA VAL A 185 -10.57 20.85 -12.48
C VAL A 185 -9.15 20.30 -12.30
N LYS A 186 -8.15 21.06 -12.77
CA LYS A 186 -6.74 20.71 -12.55
C LYS A 186 -6.37 20.97 -11.09
N SER A 187 -6.04 19.93 -10.32
CA SER A 187 -5.25 20.12 -9.11
C SER A 187 -3.77 20.14 -9.51
N GLN A 188 -3.18 21.33 -9.66
CA GLN A 188 -1.73 21.46 -9.75
C GLN A 188 -1.14 21.35 -8.34
N TYR A 189 -0.57 20.20 -8.00
CA TYR A 189 0.41 20.14 -6.91
C TYR A 189 1.78 20.15 -7.54
N ASN A 190 2.44 21.31 -7.49
CA ASN A 190 3.84 21.45 -7.91
C ASN A 190 4.72 20.51 -7.07
N THR A 191 5.27 19.47 -7.71
CA THR A 191 6.39 18.71 -7.18
C THR A 191 7.66 19.54 -7.39
N SER A 192 8.05 20.33 -6.38
CA SER A 192 9.43 20.83 -6.31
C SER A 192 10.27 19.72 -5.69
N LEU A 193 11.31 19.32 -6.41
CA LEU A 193 12.32 18.32 -6.04
C LEU A 193 13.04 18.69 -4.73
#